data_AF-A9D1P0-F1
#
_entry.id   AF-A9D1P0-F1
#
_cell.length_a   1.000
_cell.length_b   1.000
_cell.length_c   1.000
_cell.angle_alpha   90.00
_cell.angle_beta   90.00
_cell.angle_gamma   90.00
#
_symmetry.space_group_name_H-M   'P 1'
#
loop_
_entity.id
_entity.type
_entity.pdbx_description
1 polymer ?
#
loop_
_entity_poly.entity_id
_entity_poly.type
_entity_poly.pdbx_seq_one_letter_code
_entity_poly.pdbx_strand_id
1 'polypeptide(L)'
;MGGADAVLIHGKTAFAAGEYRWAAELLNHLVFADGANTSAKELLAKSYDQLGYQAESAAWRDVYLSAAFELRHGTPDKGIGSHVLR
;
A
#
# COMPACT_ATOMS: atom_id res chain seq x y z
N MET A 1 -6.96 -2.25 18.25
CA MET A 1 -6.70 -1.00 17.51
C MET A 1 -7.89 -0.02 17.49
N GLY A 2 -8.97 -0.21 18.28
CA GLY A 2 -10.01 0.83 18.45
C GLY A 2 -11.02 1.00 17.30
N GLY A 3 -11.08 0.08 16.33
CA GLY A 3 -11.97 0.18 15.16
C GLY A 3 -11.31 0.86 13.95
N ALA A 4 -12.03 0.91 12.82
CA ALA A 4 -11.49 1.40 11.54
C ALA A 4 -10.96 2.83 11.61
N ASP A 5 -11.72 3.75 12.21
CA ASP A 5 -11.31 5.17 12.32
C ASP A 5 -10.06 5.34 13.18
N ALA A 6 -9.97 4.60 14.30
CA ALA A 6 -8.80 4.64 15.16
C ALA A 6 -7.55 4.11 14.43
N VAL A 7 -7.67 3.00 13.68
CA VAL A 7 -6.56 2.47 12.86
C VAL A 7 -6.12 3.51 11.82
N LEU A 8 -7.08 4.16 11.14
CA LEU A 8 -6.78 5.19 10.15
C LEU A 8 -6.07 6.39 10.78
N ILE A 9 -6.48 6.83 11.97
CA ILE A 9 -5.80 7.90 12.72
C ILE A 9 -4.38 7.49 13.06
N HIS A 10 -4.17 6.29 13.63
CA HIS A 10 -2.83 5.80 13.95
C HIS A 10 -1.94 5.69 12.71
N GLY A 11 -2.48 5.22 11.58
CA GLY A 11 -1.77 5.18 10.30
C GLY A 11 -1.37 6.57 9.81
N LYS A 12 -2.25 7.58 9.93
CA LYS A 12 -1.92 8.99 9.61
C LYS A 12 -0.81 9.53 10.49
N THR A 13 -0.85 9.24 11.79
CA THR A 13 0.19 9.66 12.73
C THR A 13 1.54 9.04 12.39
N ALA A 14 1.59 7.73 12.16
CA ALA A 14 2.82 7.04 11.77
C ALA A 14 3.37 7.57 10.43
N PHE A 15 2.50 7.81 9.45
CA PHE A 15 2.89 8.40 8.17
C PHE A 15 3.50 9.79 8.34
N ALA A 16 2.86 10.65 9.13
CA ALA A 16 3.34 12.00 9.39
C ALA A 16 4.68 12.02 10.14
N ALA A 17 4.96 10.99 10.95
CA ALA A 17 6.24 10.80 11.63
C ALA A 17 7.33 10.21 10.72
N GLY A 18 7.04 9.88 9.47
CA GLY A 18 7.97 9.22 8.56
C GLY A 18 8.14 7.72 8.81
N GLU A 19 7.32 7.12 9.69
CA GLU A 19 7.35 5.71 10.03
C GLU A 19 6.56 4.88 8.99
N TYR A 20 6.95 5.00 7.72
CA TYR A 20 6.16 4.44 6.60
C TYR A 20 5.96 2.94 6.67
N ARG A 21 6.94 2.19 7.21
CA ARG A 21 6.81 0.74 7.45
C ARG A 21 5.69 0.43 8.45
N TRP A 22 5.60 1.22 9.52
CA TRP A 22 4.57 1.02 10.54
C TRP A 22 3.20 1.50 10.08
N ALA A 23 3.15 2.63 9.37
CA ALA A 23 1.94 3.11 8.71
C ALA A 23 1.38 2.04 7.75
N ALA A 24 2.24 1.42 6.94
CA ALA A 24 1.84 0.37 6.01
C ALA A 24 1.23 -0.86 6.73
N GLU A 25 1.81 -1.32 7.84
CA GLU A 25 1.28 -2.46 8.60
C GLU A 25 -0.14 -2.20 9.11
N LEU A 26 -0.35 -1.04 9.75
CA LEU A 26 -1.66 -0.66 10.29
C LEU A 26 -2.72 -0.53 9.18
N LEU A 27 -2.36 0.17 8.11
CA LEU A 27 -3.29 0.44 7.01
C LEU A 27 -3.58 -0.82 6.18
N ASN A 28 -2.62 -1.73 6.07
CA ASN A 28 -2.84 -3.02 5.43
C ASN A 28 -3.91 -3.83 6.17
N HIS A 29 -3.83 -3.91 7.51
CA HIS A 29 -4.90 -4.54 8.30
C HIS A 29 -6.28 -3.91 8.07
N LEU A 30 -6.33 -2.57 7.97
CA LEU A 30 -7.59 -1.87 7.71
C LEU A 30 -8.15 -2.16 6.32
N VAL A 31 -7.31 -2.11 5.27
CA VAL A 31 -7.73 -2.41 3.89
C VAL A 31 -8.17 -3.86 3.73
N PHE A 32 -7.50 -4.80 4.42
CA PHE A 32 -7.93 -6.20 4.43
C PHE A 32 -9.27 -6.40 5.15
N ALA A 33 -9.55 -5.64 6.20
CA ALA A 33 -10.83 -5.71 6.91
C ALA A 33 -11.97 -4.99 6.17
N ASP A 34 -11.68 -3.87 5.51
CA ASP A 34 -12.62 -3.06 4.74
C ASP A 34 -11.96 -2.54 3.45
N GLY A 35 -12.07 -3.35 2.39
CA GLY A 35 -11.52 -3.03 1.07
C GLY A 35 -12.21 -1.86 0.36
N ALA A 36 -13.36 -1.39 0.84
CA ALA A 36 -14.05 -0.23 0.31
C ALA A 36 -13.54 1.10 0.92
N ASN A 37 -12.70 1.03 1.96
CA ASN A 37 -12.15 2.21 2.62
C ASN A 37 -11.10 2.92 1.75
N THR A 38 -11.57 3.84 0.91
CA THR A 38 -10.74 4.62 -0.01
C THR A 38 -9.67 5.44 0.69
N SER A 39 -9.96 5.96 1.89
CA SER A 39 -8.99 6.74 2.67
C SER A 39 -7.82 5.88 3.16
N ALA A 40 -8.10 4.66 3.63
CA ALA A 40 -7.07 3.72 4.05
C ALA A 40 -6.23 3.25 2.86
N LYS A 41 -6.87 2.92 1.74
CA LYS A 41 -6.18 2.51 0.49
C LYS A 41 -5.25 3.61 -0.01
N GLU A 42 -5.71 4.86 -0.05
CA GLU A 42 -4.89 5.97 -0.54
C GLU A 42 -3.70 6.26 0.38
N LEU A 43 -3.88 6.17 1.70
CA LEU A 43 -2.77 6.37 2.64
C LEU A 43 -1.78 5.19 2.63
N LEU A 44 -2.26 3.97 2.44
CA LEU A 44 -1.41 2.79 2.26
C LEU A 44 -0.57 2.92 0.98
N ALA A 45 -1.20 3.34 -0.12
CA ALA A 45 -0.51 3.59 -1.38
C ALA A 45 0.58 4.67 -1.23
N LYS A 46 0.30 5.77 -0.53
CA LYS A 46 1.33 6.79 -0.22
C LYS A 46 2.46 6.25 0.65
N SER A 47 2.16 5.39 1.61
CA SER A 47 3.18 4.73 2.45
C SER A 47 4.10 3.86 1.60
N TYR A 48 3.54 3.09 0.66
CA TYR A 48 4.31 2.31 -0.29
C TYR A 48 5.11 3.16 -1.28
N ASP A 49 4.59 4.29 -1.78
CA ASP A 49 5.38 5.21 -2.61
C ASP A 49 6.66 5.65 -1.88
N GLN A 50 6.53 6.06 -0.61
CA GLN A 50 7.67 6.49 0.20
C GLN A 50 8.68 5.36 0.43
N LEU A 51 8.21 4.14 0.73
CA LEU A 51 9.07 2.97 0.87
C LEU A 51 9.76 2.61 -0.45
N GLY A 52 9.07 2.72 -1.58
CA GLY A 52 9.62 2.50 -2.91
C GLY A 52 10.66 3.54 -3.30
N TYR A 53 10.47 4.81 -2.94
CA TYR A 53 11.44 5.88 -3.18
C TYR A 53 12.72 5.73 -2.36
N GLN A 54 12.62 5.13 -1.18
CA GLN A 54 13.76 4.88 -0.29
C GLN A 54 14.43 3.51 -0.52
N ALA A 55 13.83 2.63 -1.32
CA ALA A 55 14.37 1.31 -1.58
C ALA A 55 15.60 1.39 -2.49
N GLU A 56 16.74 0.90 -1.98
CA GLU A 56 17.96 0.71 -2.78
C GLU A 56 17.81 -0.47 -3.76
N SER A 57 17.07 -1.51 -3.35
CA SER A 57 16.81 -2.68 -4.17
C SER A 57 15.71 -2.41 -5.19
N ALA A 58 16.02 -2.61 -6.47
CA ALA A 58 15.07 -2.49 -7.56
C ALA A 58 13.85 -3.41 -7.38
N ALA A 59 14.04 -4.64 -6.94
CA ALA A 59 12.95 -5.58 -6.71
C ALA A 59 11.97 -5.08 -5.62
N TRP A 60 12.49 -4.51 -4.52
CA TRP A 60 11.63 -3.93 -3.49
C TRP A 60 10.89 -2.70 -3.97
N ARG A 61 11.56 -1.83 -4.74
CA ARG A 61 10.93 -0.68 -5.37
C ARG A 61 9.77 -1.11 -6.26
N ASP A 62 9.98 -2.11 -7.12
CA ASP A 62 8.96 -2.59 -8.04
C ASP A 62 7.74 -3.16 -7.30
N VAL A 63 7.97 -3.92 -6.22
CA VAL A 63 6.87 -4.45 -5.38
C VAL A 63 6.06 -3.32 -4.75
N TYR A 64 6.73 -2.35 -4.11
CA TYR A 64 6.02 -1.24 -3.46
C TYR A 64 5.23 -0.38 -4.44
N LEU A 65 5.84 0.00 -5.56
CA LEU A 65 5.20 0.88 -6.55
C LEU A 65 4.06 0.17 -7.29
N SER A 66 4.19 -1.14 -7.53
CA SER A 66 3.09 -1.94 -8.09
C SER A 66 1.91 -2.04 -7.12
N ALA A 67 2.18 -2.34 -5.84
CA ALA A 67 1.13 -2.37 -4.82
C ALA A 67 0.44 -1.00 -4.65
N ALA A 68 1.20 0.09 -4.65
CA ALA A 68 0.67 1.45 -4.59
C ALA A 68 -0.22 1.78 -5.81
N PHE A 69 0.16 1.30 -6.99
CA PHE A 69 -0.64 1.45 -8.20
C PHE A 69 -1.96 0.69 -8.11
N GLU A 70 -1.94 -0.58 -7.70
CA GLU A 70 -3.15 -1.42 -7.61
C GLU A 70 -4.11 -0.94 -6.53
N LEU A 71 -3.62 -0.39 -5.42
CA LEU A 71 -4.47 0.22 -4.40
C LEU A 71 -5.29 1.39 -4.97
N ARG A 72 -4.75 2.14 -5.94
CA ARG A 72 -5.41 3.30 -6.55
C ARG A 72 -6.31 2.93 -7.72
N HIS A 73 -5.88 1.97 -8.54
CA HIS A 73 -6.51 1.69 -9.84
C HIS A 73 -7.19 0.32 -9.93
N GLY A 74 -6.99 -0.54 -8.94
CA GLY A 74 -7.36 -1.96 -9.01
C GLY A 74 -6.28 -2.80 -9.69
N THR A 75 -6.48 -4.12 -9.67
CA THR A 75 -5.58 -5.08 -10.32
C THR A 75 -5.65 -4.93 -11.84
N PRO A 76 -4.56 -5.19 -12.58
CA PRO A 76 -4.58 -5.17 -14.04
C PRO A 76 -5.65 -6.12 -14.61
N ASP A 77 -6.39 -5.65 -15.64
CA ASP A 77 -7.40 -6.47 -16.34
C ASP A 77 -6.77 -7.68 -17.07
N LYS A 78 -5.47 -7.63 -17.36
CA LYS A 78 -4.74 -8.66 -18.11
C LYS A 78 -3.47 -9.03 -17.35
N GLY A 79 -3.35 -10.31 -17.00
CA GLY A 79 -2.11 -10.91 -16.51
C GLY A 79 -1.06 -11.09 -17.61
N ILE A 80 0.09 -11.65 -17.25
CA ILE A 80 1.18 -11.92 -18.20
C ILE A 80 0.69 -12.94 -19.24
N GLY A 81 0.73 -12.55 -20.52
CA GLY A 81 0.31 -13.44 -21.61
C GLY A 81 1.20 -14.68 -21.69
N SER A 82 0.60 -15.84 -21.97
CA SER A 82 1.29 -17.13 -22.09
C SER A 82 2.39 -17.18 -23.16
N HIS A 83 2.44 -16.19 -24.05
CA HIS A 83 3.47 -16.03 -25.06
C HIS A 83 4.80 -15.48 -24.49
N VAL A 84 4.80 -14.90 -23.29
CA VAL A 84 5.99 -14.39 -22.58
C VAL A 84 6.63 -15.48 -21.70
N LEU A 85 5.91 -16.56 -21.40
CA LEU A 85 6.34 -17.65 -20.50
C LEU A 85 7.05 -18.81 -21.23
N ARG A 86 7.53 -18.61 -22.47
CA ARG A 86 8.18 -19.63 -23.29
C ARG A 86 9.64 -19.32 -23.54
#